data_AF-A0A430KQL3-F1
#
_entry.id   AF-A0A430KQL3-F1
#
_cell.length_a   1.000
_cell.length_b   1.000
_cell.length_c   1.000
_cell.angle_alpha   90.00
_cell.angle_beta   90.00
_cell.angle_gamma   90.00
#
_symmetry.space_group_name_H-M   'P 1'
#
loop_
_entity.id
_entity.type
_entity.pdbx_description
1 polymer ?
#
loop_
_entity_poly.entity_id
_entity_poly.type
_entity_poly.pdbx_seq_one_letter_code
_entity_poly.pdbx_strand_id
1 'polypeptide(L)'
;MDYEATRLYMLSLPAAWEDFPFYPHIAVMKIRHKMFATLSVDGDIARMNLKCDPAEAQMLRDIFSAVLPGYHMNKRHWNTVLLDGSIPAGELQRMIDRSYGLVVKGLPRKDRLPLELQYGAERLYR
;
A
#
# COMPACT_ATOMS: atom_id res chain seq x y z
N MET A 1 10.03 -5.90 -7.68
CA MET A 1 10.12 -6.51 -6.33
C MET A 1 9.24 -7.74 -6.33
N ASP A 2 9.63 -8.81 -5.65
CA ASP A 2 8.79 -10.00 -5.49
C ASP A 2 7.88 -9.89 -4.24
N TYR A 3 7.12 -10.95 -3.95
CA TYR A 3 6.20 -10.99 -2.82
C TYR A 3 6.90 -10.72 -1.48
N GLU A 4 7.96 -11.45 -1.16
CA GLU A 4 8.63 -11.35 0.13
C GLU A 4 9.34 -10.01 0.31
N ALA A 5 10.03 -9.51 -0.71
CA ALA A 5 10.64 -8.18 -0.66
C ALA A 5 9.60 -7.08 -0.46
N THR A 6 8.43 -7.21 -1.08
CA THR A 6 7.31 -6.26 -0.93
C THR A 6 6.73 -6.33 0.48
N ARG A 7 6.51 -7.54 1.01
CA ARG A 7 6.02 -7.77 2.37
C ARG A 7 6.95 -7.18 3.41
N LEU A 8 8.25 -7.47 3.31
CA LEU A 8 9.27 -6.94 4.22
C LEU A 8 9.36 -5.40 4.14
N TYR A 9 9.24 -4.83 2.94
CA TYR A 9 9.22 -3.37 2.80
C TYR A 9 8.02 -2.74 3.50
N MET A 10 6.81 -3.28 3.28
CA MET A 10 5.60 -2.79 3.94
C MET A 10 5.69 -2.90 5.48
N LEU A 11 6.28 -3.97 6.01
CA LEU A 11 6.47 -4.17 7.45
C LEU A 11 7.59 -3.30 8.03
N SER A 12 8.50 -2.77 7.20
CA SER A 12 9.52 -1.82 7.63
C SER A 12 8.96 -0.41 7.92
N LEU A 13 7.73 -0.14 7.47
CA LEU A 13 7.06 1.14 7.70
C LEU A 13 6.70 1.31 9.18
N PRO A 14 6.71 2.56 9.69
CA PRO A 14 6.45 2.81 11.11
C PRO A 14 5.12 2.22 11.60
N ALA A 15 5.17 1.42 12.66
CA ALA A 15 4.00 0.79 13.27
C ALA A 15 3.10 0.01 12.28
N ALA A 16 3.64 -0.38 11.13
CA ALA A 16 2.95 -1.25 10.21
C ALA A 16 2.90 -2.67 10.78
N TRP A 17 1.79 -3.35 10.53
CA TRP A 17 1.58 -4.72 10.95
C TRP A 17 0.70 -5.43 9.92
N GLU A 18 0.74 -6.76 9.91
CA GLU A 18 -0.04 -7.59 8.99
C GLU A 18 -1.16 -8.35 9.69
N ASP A 19 -2.22 -8.60 8.94
CA ASP A 19 -3.40 -9.35 9.36
C ASP A 19 -3.94 -10.21 8.21
N PHE A 20 -4.81 -11.17 8.50
CA PHE A 20 -5.42 -12.08 7.52
C PHE A 20 -6.95 -12.19 7.70
N PRO A 21 -7.69 -11.07 7.64
CA PRO A 21 -9.12 -11.05 7.99
C PRO A 21 -10.04 -11.69 6.94
N PHE A 22 -9.54 -11.97 5.73
CA PHE A 22 -10.34 -12.51 4.62
C PHE A 22 -10.02 -13.98 4.37
N TYR A 23 -8.75 -14.27 4.10
CA TYR A 23 -8.24 -15.61 3.85
C TYR A 23 -6.78 -15.70 4.32
N PRO A 24 -6.27 -16.90 4.68
CA PRO A 24 -4.91 -17.08 5.21
C PRO A 24 -3.78 -16.64 4.26
N HIS A 25 -4.04 -16.49 2.97
CA HIS A 25 -3.06 -16.15 1.94
C HIS A 25 -3.20 -14.72 1.40
N ILE A 26 -4.09 -13.91 1.98
CA ILE A 26 -4.25 -12.49 1.63
C ILE A 26 -3.77 -11.67 2.82
N ALA A 27 -2.51 -11.27 2.77
CA ALA A 27 -1.94 -10.38 3.77
C ALA A 27 -2.60 -9.00 3.65
N VAL A 28 -3.01 -8.46 4.78
CA VAL A 28 -3.59 -7.12 4.90
C VAL A 28 -2.67 -6.28 5.77
N MET A 29 -1.99 -5.31 5.14
CA MET A 29 -1.09 -4.41 5.84
C MET A 29 -1.86 -3.24 6.42
N LYS A 30 -1.64 -3.00 7.71
CA LYS A 30 -2.38 -2.05 8.51
C LYS A 30 -1.44 -1.14 9.30
N ILE A 31 -1.96 0.03 9.63
CA ILE A 31 -1.44 0.89 10.69
C ILE A 31 -2.59 1.23 11.61
N ARG A 32 -2.40 1.03 12.92
CA ARG A 32 -3.49 1.04 13.91
C ARG A 32 -4.60 0.09 13.44
N HIS A 33 -5.80 0.61 13.18
CA HIS A 33 -6.97 -0.16 12.75
C HIS A 33 -7.32 0.06 11.26
N LYS A 34 -6.47 0.75 10.48
CA LYS A 34 -6.72 1.05 9.07
C LYS A 34 -5.77 0.29 8.16
N MET A 35 -6.32 -0.31 7.11
CA MET A 35 -5.56 -0.94 6.03
C MET A 35 -4.97 0.12 5.10
N PHE A 36 -3.71 -0.08 4.70
CA PHE A 36 -3.07 0.68 3.62
C PHE A 36 -2.63 -0.19 2.44
N ALA A 37 -2.50 -1.50 2.62
CA ALA A 37 -2.26 -2.38 1.48
C ALA A 37 -2.89 -3.77 1.69
N THR A 38 -3.14 -4.46 0.58
CA THR A 38 -3.22 -5.93 0.58
C THR A 38 -2.05 -6.48 -0.21
N LEU A 39 -1.64 -7.71 0.06
CA LEU A 39 -0.63 -8.42 -0.70
C LEU A 39 -1.04 -9.89 -0.80
N SER A 40 -1.10 -10.42 -2.02
CA SER A 40 -1.43 -11.81 -2.29
C SER A 40 -0.79 -12.29 -3.57
N VAL A 41 -0.88 -13.59 -3.83
CA VAL A 41 -0.44 -14.21 -5.08
C VAL A 41 -1.67 -14.72 -5.84
N ASP A 42 -1.72 -14.47 -7.14
CA ASP A 42 -2.75 -14.97 -8.06
C ASP A 42 -2.06 -15.69 -9.22
N GLY A 43 -2.19 -17.02 -9.28
CA GLY A 43 -1.32 -17.86 -10.10
C GLY A 43 0.14 -17.74 -9.66
N ASP A 44 1.01 -17.31 -10.58
CA ASP A 44 2.45 -17.10 -10.32
C ASP A 44 2.81 -15.62 -10.08
N ILE A 45 1.83 -14.71 -10.13
CA ILE A 45 2.07 -13.27 -10.05
C ILE A 45 1.56 -12.74 -8.70
N ALA A 46 2.48 -12.16 -7.94
CA ALA A 46 2.12 -11.41 -6.74
C ALA A 46 1.46 -10.07 -7.12
N ARG A 47 0.48 -9.64 -6.34
CA ARG A 47 -0.23 -8.38 -6.53
C ARG A 47 -0.56 -7.71 -5.22
N MET A 48 -0.69 -6.39 -5.25
CA MET A 48 -1.08 -5.59 -4.10
C MET A 48 -2.17 -4.58 -4.44
N ASN A 49 -3.11 -4.35 -3.52
CA ASN A 49 -3.97 -3.18 -3.61
C ASN A 49 -3.36 -2.04 -2.80
N LEU A 50 -3.27 -0.86 -3.40
CA LEU A 50 -2.75 0.36 -2.77
C LEU A 50 -3.75 1.50 -2.88
N LYS A 51 -3.87 2.28 -1.81
CA LYS A 51 -4.65 3.51 -1.76
C LYS A 51 -3.90 4.60 -2.51
N CYS A 52 -4.62 5.39 -3.29
CA CYS A 52 -4.08 6.47 -4.08
C CYS A 52 -4.99 7.71 -4.02
N ASP A 53 -4.40 8.87 -4.29
CA ASP A 53 -5.17 10.04 -4.69
C ASP A 53 -5.87 9.75 -6.03
N PRO A 54 -7.13 10.17 -6.26
CA PRO A 54 -7.84 9.84 -7.49
C PRO A 54 -7.17 10.29 -8.79
N ALA A 55 -6.51 11.44 -8.79
CA ALA A 55 -5.83 11.93 -9.99
C ALA A 55 -4.57 11.10 -10.29
N GLU A 56 -3.81 10.78 -9.25
CA GLU A 56 -2.65 9.89 -9.39
C GLU A 56 -3.06 8.46 -9.75
N ALA A 57 -4.17 7.97 -9.20
CA ALA A 57 -4.66 6.63 -9.48
C ALA A 57 -4.88 6.42 -10.99
N GLN A 58 -5.45 7.42 -11.67
CA GLN A 58 -5.65 7.39 -13.12
C GLN A 58 -4.32 7.51 -13.87
N MET A 59 -3.49 8.49 -13.51
CA MET A 59 -2.17 8.70 -14.14
C MET A 59 -1.31 7.42 -14.11
N LEU A 60 -1.26 6.73 -12.98
CA LEU A 60 -0.47 5.49 -12.86
C LEU A 60 -0.97 4.37 -13.77
N ARG A 61 -2.29 4.27 -14.00
CA ARG A 61 -2.87 3.30 -14.95
C ARG A 61 -2.57 3.65 -16.39
N ASP A 62 -2.47 4.95 -16.70
CA ASP A 62 -2.13 5.42 -18.05
C ASP A 62 -0.65 5.16 -18.37
N ILE A 63 0.23 5.21 -17.37
CA ILE A 63 1.68 5.01 -17.51
C ILE A 63 2.07 3.53 -17.48
N PHE A 64 1.48 2.74 -16.57
CA PHE A 64 1.90 1.36 -16.33
C PHE A 64 0.75 0.38 -16.58
N SER A 65 0.93 -0.53 -17.55
CA SER A 65 -0.04 -1.61 -17.82
C SER A 65 -0.24 -2.56 -16.63
N ALA A 66 0.77 -2.69 -15.76
CA ALA A 66 0.72 -3.46 -14.53
C ALA A 66 -0.08 -2.79 -13.39
N VAL A 67 -0.55 -1.54 -13.60
CA VAL A 67 -1.42 -0.83 -12.65
C VAL A 67 -2.86 -0.90 -13.17
N LEU A 68 -3.69 -1.60 -12.43
CA LEU A 68 -5.08 -1.88 -12.77
C LEU A 68 -6.04 -1.16 -11.80
N PRO A 69 -7.32 -0.99 -12.16
CA PRO A 69 -8.34 -0.55 -11.21
C PRO A 69 -8.43 -1.49 -10.00
N GLY A 70 -8.55 -0.93 -8.79
CA GLY A 70 -8.53 -1.71 -7.54
C GLY A 70 -9.51 -2.88 -7.51
N TYR A 71 -8.98 -4.09 -7.39
CA TYR A 71 -9.70 -5.35 -7.25
C TYR A 71 -10.41 -5.41 -5.91
N HIS A 72 -11.74 -5.64 -5.92
CA HIS A 72 -12.62 -5.60 -4.74
C HIS A 72 -12.58 -4.29 -3.93
N MET A 73 -11.99 -3.23 -4.49
CA MET A 73 -11.84 -1.93 -3.84
C MET A 73 -12.59 -0.84 -4.62
N ASN A 74 -12.72 0.34 -4.00
CA ASN A 74 -13.20 1.53 -4.70
C ASN A 74 -12.15 1.98 -5.72
N LYS A 75 -12.43 1.74 -7.01
CA LYS A 75 -11.56 2.02 -8.15
C LYS A 75 -11.25 3.50 -8.36
N ARG A 76 -11.89 4.42 -7.65
CA ARG A 76 -11.48 5.83 -7.64
C ARG A 76 -10.28 6.08 -6.73
N HIS A 77 -10.13 5.29 -5.68
CA HIS A 77 -9.15 5.52 -4.60
C HIS A 77 -8.13 4.41 -4.46
N TRP A 78 -8.25 3.33 -5.23
CA TRP A 78 -7.41 2.16 -5.10
C TRP A 78 -6.99 1.63 -6.46
N ASN A 79 -5.74 1.21 -6.54
CA ASN A 79 -5.15 0.50 -7.66
C ASN A 79 -4.71 -0.90 -7.23
N THR A 80 -4.83 -1.87 -8.13
CA THR A 80 -4.12 -3.14 -8.03
C THR A 80 -2.83 -3.03 -8.82
N VAL A 81 -1.71 -3.36 -8.21
CA VAL A 81 -0.39 -3.34 -8.85
C VAL A 81 0.12 -4.77 -8.94
N LEU A 82 0.44 -5.20 -10.16
CA LEU A 82 1.06 -6.49 -10.43
C LEU A 82 2.58 -6.40 -10.21
N LEU A 83 3.15 -7.41 -9.55
CA LEU A 83 4.58 -7.53 -9.29
C LEU A 83 5.24 -8.42 -10.34
N ASP A 84 5.07 -8.05 -11.62
CA ASP A 84 5.55 -8.80 -12.79
C ASP A 84 6.96 -8.36 -13.28
N GLY A 85 7.57 -7.40 -12.57
CA GLY A 85 8.88 -6.86 -12.91
C GLY A 85 8.87 -5.69 -13.90
N SER A 86 7.71 -5.28 -14.43
CA SER A 86 7.61 -4.15 -15.37
C SER A 86 7.75 -2.77 -14.70
N ILE A 87 7.46 -2.67 -13.40
CA ILE A 87 7.57 -1.42 -12.63
C ILE A 87 8.87 -1.43 -11.80
N PRO A 88 9.72 -0.39 -11.91
CA PRO A 88 10.95 -0.28 -11.13
C PRO A 88 10.69 -0.36 -9.61
N ALA A 89 11.59 -0.99 -8.87
CA ALA A 89 11.43 -1.18 -7.43
C ALA A 89 11.22 0.12 -6.65
N GLY A 90 11.95 1.20 -7.00
CA GLY A 90 11.78 2.50 -6.36
C GLY A 90 10.39 3.11 -6.58
N GLU A 91 9.77 2.85 -7.72
CA GLU A 91 8.42 3.31 -8.02
C GLU A 91 7.37 2.51 -7.25
N LEU A 92 7.54 1.18 -7.13
CA LEU A 92 6.71 0.35 -6.26
C LEU A 92 6.78 0.81 -4.80
N GLN A 93 7.98 1.10 -4.31
CA GLN A 93 8.19 1.64 -2.96
C GLN A 93 7.49 2.98 -2.76
N ARG A 94 7.62 3.91 -3.73
CA ARG A 94 6.92 5.20 -3.73
C ARG A 94 5.39 5.03 -3.68
N MET A 95 4.83 4.12 -4.46
CA MET A 95 3.39 3.83 -4.44
C MET A 95 2.94 3.30 -3.06
N ILE A 96 3.72 2.40 -2.45
CA ILE A 96 3.45 1.86 -1.11
C ILE A 96 3.50 2.98 -0.06
N ASP A 97 4.54 3.81 -0.10
CA ASP A 97 4.75 4.91 0.85
C ASP A 97 3.60 5.93 0.78
N ARG A 98 3.17 6.28 -0.43
CA ARG A 98 2.02 7.18 -0.63
C ARG A 98 0.71 6.58 -0.11
N SER A 99 0.49 5.29 -0.34
CA SER A 99 -0.68 4.60 0.21
C SER A 99 -0.69 4.65 1.74
N TYR A 100 0.44 4.32 2.36
CA TYR A 100 0.64 4.40 3.80
C TYR A 100 0.39 5.84 4.31
N GLY A 101 1.06 6.84 3.74
CA GLY A 101 0.93 8.24 4.13
C GLY A 101 -0.49 8.78 4.01
N LEU A 102 -1.22 8.43 2.94
CA LEU A 102 -2.64 8.79 2.77
C LEU A 102 -3.52 8.18 3.87
N VAL A 103 -3.23 6.95 4.27
CA VAL A 103 -3.97 6.29 5.36
C VAL A 103 -3.62 6.91 6.71
N VAL A 104 -2.35 7.18 7.00
CA VAL A 104 -1.92 7.88 8.22
C VAL A 104 -2.57 9.26 8.31
N LYS A 105 -2.56 10.04 7.22
CA LYS A 105 -3.17 11.37 7.16
C LYS A 105 -4.67 11.33 7.45
N GLY A 106 -5.35 10.26 7.02
CA GLY A 106 -6.78 10.02 7.25
C GLY A 106 -7.14 9.46 8.63
N LEU A 107 -6.16 9.16 9.50
CA LEU A 107 -6.43 8.75 10.88
C LEU A 107 -6.99 9.92 11.70
N PRO A 108 -7.88 9.66 12.68
CA PRO A 108 -8.25 10.65 13.68
C PRO A 108 -7.02 11.21 14.39
N ARG A 109 -7.06 12.50 14.77
CA ARG A 109 -5.92 13.18 15.42
C ARG A 109 -5.38 12.41 16.63
N LYS A 110 -6.26 11.81 17.44
CA LYS A 110 -5.89 11.00 18.61
C LYS A 110 -5.00 9.79 18.28
N ASP A 111 -5.16 9.22 17.09
CA ASP A 111 -4.38 8.05 16.64
C ASP A 111 -3.14 8.47 15.86
N ARG A 112 -3.21 9.59 15.15
CA ARG A 112 -2.14 10.15 14.30
C ARG A 112 -1.06 10.87 15.11
N LEU A 113 -1.44 11.71 16.07
CA LEU A 113 -0.51 12.54 16.85
C LEU A 113 0.57 11.71 17.58
N PRO A 114 0.25 10.58 18.25
CA PRO A 114 1.28 9.75 18.87
C PRO A 114 2.28 9.17 17.85
N LEU A 115 1.82 8.86 16.63
CA LEU A 115 2.71 8.38 15.57
C LEU A 115 3.66 9.47 15.11
N GLU A 116 3.14 10.69 14.88
CA GLU A 116 3.94 11.85 14.46
C GLU A 116 5.01 12.21 15.50
N LEU A 117 4.68 12.15 16.79
CA LEU A 117 5.62 12.40 17.88
C LEU A 117 6.68 11.29 18.00
N GLN A 118 6.31 10.03 17.75
CA GLN A 118 7.22 8.90 17.92
C GLN A 118 8.18 8.72 16.73
N TYR A 119 7.69 8.90 15.50
CA TYR A 119 8.42 8.56 14.28
C TYR A 119 8.84 9.77 13.44
N GLY A 120 8.29 10.95 13.71
CA GLY A 120 8.50 12.15 12.92
C GLY A 120 7.67 12.19 11.63
N ALA A 121 7.34 13.40 11.18
CA ALA A 121 6.52 13.60 9.98
C ALA A 121 7.21 13.12 8.69
N GLU A 122 8.53 13.33 8.57
CA GLU A 122 9.30 12.94 7.39
C GLU A 122 9.21 11.43 7.11
N ARG A 123 9.24 10.62 8.17
CA ARG A 123 9.19 9.15 8.04
C ARG A 123 7.77 8.64 7.74
N LEU A 124 6.74 9.34 8.21
CA LEU A 124 5.34 8.94 8.04
C LEU A 124 4.74 9.34 6.69
N TYR A 125 5.28 10.40 6.08
CA TYR A 125 4.70 11.04 4.89
C TYR A 125 5.70 11.13 3.73
N ARG A 126 6.67 10.21 3.68
CA ARG A 126 7.64 10.09 2.59
C ARG A 126 6.98 9.78 1.24
#